data_AF-A0A8T3Y0A2-F1
#
_entry.id   AF-A0A8T3Y0A2-F1
#
_cell.length_a   1.000
_cell.length_b   1.000
_cell.length_c   1.000
_cell.angle_alpha   90.00
_cell.angle_beta   90.00
_cell.angle_gamma   90.00
#
_symmetry.space_group_name_H-M   'P 1'
#
loop_
_entity.id
_entity.type
_entity.pdbx_description
1 polymer ?
#
loop_
_entity_poly.entity_id
_entity_poly.type
_entity_poly.pdbx_seq_one_letter_code
_entity_poly.pdbx_strand_id
1 'polypeptide(L)'
;MKKRAEFDSKKALYAKNPVYLYGLLDKYTVHVARWVYNFGLSANAVTLITFFIGILSIAAMFIFPGYKGIVIAAVLLILRNLGDTIDGKIARGSGTMSSFGGFSDIIIDWLFFHAAFLVSIGFLTGHEIIGFLSVLGYMSREFARTKFTHFYGAKITETNEAQKISGIVSIVKKYDLATVFLFAPIFLLIGKPEFIIYLVAVMEYSLLMGELFFDFMLLHRKKN
;
A
#
# COMPACT_ATOMS: atom_id res chain seq x y z
N MET A 1 15.16 21.71 24.94
CA MET A 1 14.39 20.89 23.98
C MET A 1 14.36 21.60 22.63
N LYS A 2 14.81 20.98 21.54
CA LYS A 2 14.70 21.57 20.19
C LYS A 2 13.22 21.83 19.88
N LYS A 3 12.86 23.06 19.53
CA LYS A 3 11.50 23.47 19.15
C LYS A 3 11.09 22.62 17.92
N ARG A 4 9.99 21.87 18.02
CA ARG A 4 9.46 21.10 16.87
C ARG A 4 9.11 22.05 15.74
N ALA A 5 9.40 21.63 14.51
CA ALA A 5 9.02 22.39 13.32
C ALA A 5 7.51 22.59 13.29
N GLU A 6 7.06 23.72 12.78
CA GLU A 6 5.63 23.96 12.60
C GLU A 6 5.08 23.07 11.47
N PHE A 7 3.91 22.48 11.67
CA PHE A 7 3.31 21.57 10.69
C PHE A 7 2.69 22.34 9.51
N ASP A 8 3.27 22.18 8.32
CA ASP A 8 2.76 22.77 7.09
C ASP A 8 1.75 21.82 6.42
N SER A 9 0.46 22.15 6.54
CA SER A 9 -0.61 21.35 5.92
C SER A 9 -0.64 21.42 4.40
N LYS A 10 -0.07 22.46 3.77
CA LYS A 10 -0.01 22.53 2.30
C LYS A 10 1.04 21.55 1.77
N LYS A 11 2.19 21.45 2.45
CA LYS A 11 3.23 20.45 2.13
C LYS A 11 2.81 19.02 2.46
N ALA A 12 1.97 18.83 3.47
CA ALA A 12 1.47 17.51 3.86
C ALA A 12 0.59 16.85 2.78
N LEU A 13 -0.17 17.67 2.03
CA LEU A 13 -1.03 17.19 0.95
C LEU A 13 -0.19 16.66 -0.22
N TYR A 14 -0.63 15.53 -0.79
CA TYR A 14 0.06 14.93 -1.92
C TYR A 14 -0.55 15.47 -3.22
N ALA A 15 0.06 16.53 -3.78
CA ALA A 15 -0.50 17.30 -4.89
C ALA A 15 -0.82 16.48 -6.17
N LYS A 16 -0.27 15.27 -6.33
CA LYS A 16 -0.55 14.34 -7.42
C LYS A 16 -0.68 12.90 -6.91
N ASN A 17 -1.64 12.63 -6.03
CA ASN A 17 -1.82 11.26 -5.54
C ASN A 17 -2.29 10.38 -6.70
N PRO A 18 -1.51 9.38 -7.15
CA PRO A 18 -1.91 8.54 -8.28
C PRO A 18 -3.14 7.70 -7.92
N VAL A 19 -3.38 7.44 -6.64
CA VAL A 19 -4.53 6.68 -6.15
C VAL A 19 -5.69 7.60 -5.85
N TYR A 20 -6.69 7.57 -6.72
CA TYR A 20 -7.85 8.47 -6.71
C TYR A 20 -8.59 8.53 -5.36
N LEU A 21 -8.80 7.38 -4.71
CA LEU A 21 -9.51 7.31 -3.43
C LEU A 21 -8.76 8.00 -2.28
N TYR A 22 -7.44 7.88 -2.21
CA TYR A 22 -6.65 8.58 -1.18
C TYR A 22 -6.65 10.09 -1.41
N GLY A 23 -6.69 10.54 -2.67
CA GLY A 23 -6.85 11.96 -3.01
C GLY A 23 -8.15 12.58 -2.46
N LEU A 24 -9.24 11.81 -2.37
CA LEU A 24 -10.50 12.28 -1.76
C LEU A 24 -10.38 12.40 -0.24
N LEU A 25 -9.69 11.45 0.41
CA LEU A 25 -9.50 11.41 1.86
C LEU A 25 -8.43 12.39 2.35
N ASP A 26 -7.56 12.90 1.47
CA ASP A 26 -6.43 13.76 1.81
C ASP A 26 -6.83 15.02 2.58
N LYS A 27 -7.96 15.64 2.23
CA LYS A 27 -8.48 16.84 2.90
C LYS A 27 -8.82 16.61 4.37
N TYR A 28 -9.30 15.42 4.72
CA TYR A 28 -9.67 15.09 6.10
C TYR A 28 -8.47 14.59 6.89
N THR A 29 -7.71 13.68 6.28
CA THR A 29 -6.57 13.03 6.91
C THR A 29 -5.41 13.99 7.21
N VAL A 30 -5.31 15.14 6.52
CA VAL A 30 -4.31 16.17 6.86
C VAL A 30 -4.56 16.83 8.22
N HIS A 31 -5.83 16.99 8.61
CA HIS A 31 -6.17 17.54 9.93
C HIS A 31 -5.83 16.55 11.04
N VAL A 32 -6.12 15.27 10.81
CA VAL A 32 -5.74 14.19 11.72
C VAL A 32 -4.22 14.11 11.85
N ALA A 33 -3.49 14.17 10.73
CA ALA A 33 -2.02 14.15 10.74
C ALA A 33 -1.41 15.33 11.52
N ARG A 34 -1.97 16.53 11.38
CA ARG A 34 -1.56 17.70 12.18
C ARG A 34 -1.81 17.46 13.67
N TRP A 35 -2.99 16.95 14.03
CA TRP A 35 -3.34 16.68 15.43
C TRP A 35 -2.39 15.64 16.05
N VAL A 36 -2.14 14.54 15.34
CA VAL A 36 -1.19 13.48 15.75
C VAL A 36 0.24 14.02 15.90
N TYR A 37 0.70 14.86 14.98
CA TYR A 37 2.01 15.50 15.08
C TYR A 37 2.12 16.43 16.30
N ASN A 38 1.07 17.24 16.54
CA ASN A 38 0.99 18.13 17.69
C ASN A 38 0.94 17.37 19.02
N PHE A 39 0.41 16.14 19.01
CA PHE A 39 0.40 15.25 20.17
C PHE A 39 1.79 14.68 20.52
N GLY A 40 2.82 14.92 19.71
CA GLY A 40 4.17 14.47 20.01
C GLY A 40 4.61 13.22 19.24
N LEU A 41 3.79 12.69 18.32
CA LEU A 41 4.17 11.52 17.53
C LEU A 41 5.00 11.94 16.30
N SER A 42 6.01 11.13 15.96
CA SER A 42 6.80 11.25 14.73
C SER A 42 6.23 10.34 13.63
N ALA A 43 6.60 10.55 12.37
CA ALA A 43 6.17 9.68 11.27
C ALA A 43 6.51 8.20 11.56
N ASN A 44 7.78 7.90 11.89
CA ASN A 44 8.22 6.54 12.20
C ASN A 44 7.47 5.90 13.38
N ALA A 45 7.09 6.69 14.39
CA ALA A 45 6.30 6.18 15.51
C ALA A 45 4.89 5.78 15.05
N VAL A 46 4.28 6.60 14.17
CA VAL A 46 2.97 6.28 13.58
C VAL A 46 3.06 5.05 12.67
N THR A 47 4.11 4.91 11.86
CA THR A 47 4.37 3.71 11.04
C THR A 47 4.42 2.45 11.92
N LEU A 48 5.17 2.50 13.03
CA LEU A 48 5.30 1.35 13.94
C LEU A 48 3.97 1.01 14.65
N ILE A 49 3.24 2.01 15.13
CA ILE A 49 1.92 1.81 15.74
C ILE A 49 0.96 1.19 14.72
N THR A 50 0.95 1.71 13.50
CA THR A 50 0.13 1.24 12.39
C THR A 50 0.42 -0.21 12.03
N PHE A 51 1.70 -0.58 12.00
CA PHE A 51 2.13 -1.96 11.81
C PHE A 51 1.56 -2.89 12.88
N PHE A 52 1.70 -2.54 14.17
CA PHE A 52 1.16 -3.36 15.26
C PHE A 52 -0.37 -3.45 15.21
N ILE A 53 -1.07 -2.37 14.86
CA ILE A 53 -2.53 -2.41 14.62
C ILE A 53 -2.87 -3.39 13.50
N GLY A 54 -2.07 -3.41 12.42
CA GLY A 54 -2.18 -4.39 11.34
C GLY A 54 -2.00 -5.84 11.81
N ILE A 55 -0.97 -6.11 12.62
CA ILE A 55 -0.75 -7.44 13.19
C ILE A 55 -1.90 -7.83 14.14
N LEU A 56 -2.41 -6.89 14.94
CA LEU A 56 -3.58 -7.13 15.79
C LEU A 56 -4.84 -7.42 14.97
N SER A 57 -5.00 -6.78 13.81
CA SER A 57 -6.07 -7.10 12.86
C SER A 57 -6.01 -8.56 12.42
N ILE A 58 -4.82 -9.06 12.08
CA ILE A 58 -4.63 -10.46 11.69
C ILE A 58 -4.92 -11.37 12.89
N ALA A 59 -4.36 -11.07 14.06
CA ALA A 59 -4.56 -11.86 15.26
C ALA A 59 -6.04 -11.94 15.66
N ALA A 60 -6.79 -10.86 15.51
CA ALA A 60 -8.22 -10.81 15.82
C ALA A 60 -9.05 -11.81 14.98
N MET A 61 -8.64 -12.10 13.74
CA MET A 61 -9.31 -13.09 12.88
C MET A 61 -9.22 -14.52 13.43
N PHE A 62 -8.16 -14.83 14.21
CA PHE A 62 -7.91 -16.18 14.72
C PHE A 62 -8.21 -16.34 16.22
N ILE A 63 -8.06 -15.27 17.00
CA ILE A 63 -8.26 -15.32 18.46
C ILE A 63 -9.73 -15.26 18.83
N PHE A 64 -10.53 -14.42 18.15
CA PHE A 64 -11.93 -14.23 18.46
C PHE A 64 -12.81 -15.06 17.53
N PRO A 65 -13.57 -16.04 18.04
CA PRO A 65 -14.32 -16.96 17.19
C PRO A 65 -15.47 -16.27 16.45
N GLY A 66 -15.68 -16.69 15.21
CA GLY A 66 -16.82 -16.29 14.38
C GLY A 66 -16.77 -14.83 13.91
N TYR A 67 -17.94 -14.31 13.55
CA TYR A 67 -18.08 -12.99 12.91
C TYR A 67 -17.56 -11.83 13.78
N LYS A 68 -17.54 -11.97 15.10
CA LYS A 68 -17.00 -10.94 16.01
C LYS A 68 -15.52 -10.66 15.75
N GLY A 69 -14.70 -11.70 15.55
CA GLY A 69 -13.28 -11.54 15.22
C GLY A 69 -13.08 -10.84 13.89
N ILE A 70 -13.91 -11.17 12.90
CA ILE A 70 -13.90 -10.53 11.57
C ILE A 70 -14.24 -9.04 11.64
N VAL A 71 -15.24 -8.66 12.44
CA VAL A 71 -15.60 -7.24 12.64
C VAL A 71 -14.46 -6.48 13.32
N ILE A 72 -13.85 -7.04 14.36
CA ILE A 72 -12.70 -6.43 15.04
C ILE A 72 -11.54 -6.27 14.06
N ALA A 73 -11.23 -7.30 13.27
CA ALA A 73 -10.20 -7.25 12.25
C ALA A 73 -10.50 -6.16 11.20
N ALA A 74 -11.73 -6.07 10.70
CA ALA A 74 -12.11 -5.02 9.74
C ALA A 74 -11.91 -3.61 10.31
N VAL A 75 -12.30 -3.37 11.58
CA VAL A 75 -12.09 -2.08 12.24
C VAL A 75 -10.60 -1.77 12.40
N LEU A 76 -9.79 -2.72 12.87
CA LEU A 76 -8.35 -2.55 13.02
C LEU A 76 -7.67 -2.31 11.67
N LEU A 77 -8.11 -2.99 10.61
CA LEU A 77 -7.60 -2.79 9.25
C LEU A 77 -7.90 -1.38 8.72
N ILE A 78 -9.09 -0.83 9.00
CA ILE A 78 -9.43 0.56 8.67
C ILE A 78 -8.49 1.52 9.41
N LEU A 79 -8.25 1.30 10.71
CA LEU A 79 -7.34 2.13 11.50
C LEU A 79 -5.90 2.05 10.98
N ARG A 80 -5.44 0.86 10.56
CA ARG A 80 -4.14 0.67 9.92
C ARG A 80 -4.05 1.50 8.64
N ASN A 81 -5.02 1.36 7.74
CA ASN A 81 -5.03 2.09 6.46
C ASN A 81 -5.03 3.61 6.65
N LEU A 82 -5.71 4.09 7.69
CA LEU A 82 -5.71 5.51 8.06
C LEU A 82 -4.33 5.96 8.58
N GLY A 83 -3.70 5.17 9.45
CA GLY A 83 -2.38 5.45 10.02
C GLY A 83 -1.28 5.57 8.97
N ASP A 84 -1.29 4.67 7.99
CA ASP A 84 -0.42 4.65 6.80
C ASP A 84 -0.57 5.89 5.90
N THR A 85 -1.75 6.48 5.91
CA THR A 85 -1.96 7.75 5.20
C THR A 85 -1.47 8.93 6.03
N ILE A 86 -1.41 8.80 7.35
CA ILE A 86 -1.07 9.86 8.30
C ILE A 86 0.45 10.01 8.44
N ASP A 87 1.21 8.93 8.57
CA ASP A 87 2.67 9.00 8.74
C ASP A 87 3.37 9.66 7.54
N GLY A 88 2.98 9.34 6.31
CA GLY A 88 3.47 9.97 5.10
C GLY A 88 3.13 11.46 5.05
N LYS A 89 1.94 11.85 5.55
CA LYS A 89 1.56 13.26 5.69
C LYS A 89 2.37 13.97 6.77
N ILE A 90 2.67 13.29 7.87
CA ILE A 90 3.53 13.83 8.94
C ILE A 90 4.94 14.05 8.41
N ALA A 91 5.52 13.08 7.70
CA ALA A 91 6.87 13.21 7.14
C ALA A 91 6.97 14.41 6.17
N ARG A 92 5.97 14.60 5.30
CA ARG A 92 5.91 15.74 4.37
C ARG A 92 5.64 17.07 5.07
N GLY A 93 4.63 17.12 5.95
CA GLY A 93 4.18 18.34 6.61
C GLY A 93 5.15 18.89 7.64
N SER A 94 5.94 18.02 8.27
CA SER A 94 6.97 18.40 9.25
C SER A 94 8.38 18.53 8.66
N GLY A 95 8.56 18.21 7.37
CA GLY A 95 9.85 18.26 6.69
C GLY A 95 10.85 17.19 7.15
N THR A 96 10.39 16.10 7.76
CA THR A 96 11.25 15.02 8.30
C THR A 96 11.36 13.82 7.35
N MET A 97 11.15 14.01 6.05
CA MET A 97 11.35 12.95 5.06
C MET A 97 12.81 12.47 5.08
N SER A 98 13.01 11.16 5.11
CA SER A 98 14.34 10.56 5.11
C SER A 98 14.35 9.26 4.30
N SER A 99 15.50 8.93 3.70
CA SER A 99 15.68 7.67 2.97
C SER A 99 15.49 6.45 3.86
N PHE A 100 15.91 6.54 5.13
CA PHE A 100 15.69 5.48 6.12
C PHE A 100 14.20 5.28 6.42
N GLY A 101 13.43 6.37 6.61
CA GLY A 101 12.00 6.29 6.84
C GLY A 101 11.26 5.64 5.66
N GLY A 102 11.58 6.06 4.43
CA GLY A 102 10.99 5.46 3.23
C GLY A 102 11.35 3.98 3.05
N PHE A 103 12.58 3.59 3.39
CA PHE A 103 12.98 2.17 3.38
C PHE A 103 12.25 1.36 4.45
N SER A 104 12.14 1.88 5.67
CA SER A 104 11.45 1.20 6.77
C SER A 104 9.97 1.00 6.46
N ASP A 105 9.31 2.01 5.89
CA ASP A 105 7.92 1.97 5.47
C ASP A 105 7.68 0.83 4.47
N ILE A 106 8.50 0.78 3.42
CA ILE A 106 8.50 -0.29 2.42
C ILE A 106 8.66 -1.68 3.07
N ILE A 107 9.66 -1.87 3.95
CA ILE A 107 9.91 -3.18 4.54
C ILE A 107 8.75 -3.62 5.44
N ILE A 108 8.30 -2.74 6.34
CA ILE A 108 7.25 -3.05 7.31
C ILE A 108 5.94 -3.42 6.59
N ASP A 109 5.62 -2.67 5.55
CA ASP A 109 4.37 -2.86 4.84
C ASP A 109 4.44 -4.00 3.84
N TRP A 110 5.41 -3.95 2.93
CA TRP A 110 5.49 -4.86 1.79
C TRP A 110 5.90 -6.25 2.24
N LEU A 111 6.95 -6.34 3.06
CA LEU A 111 7.54 -7.62 3.43
C LEU A 111 6.79 -8.31 4.56
N PHE A 112 6.32 -7.54 5.55
CA PHE A 112 5.70 -8.12 6.74
C PHE A 112 4.18 -8.06 6.68
N PHE A 113 3.58 -6.86 6.67
CA PHE A 113 2.14 -6.75 6.85
C PHE A 113 1.34 -7.35 5.69
N HIS A 114 1.59 -6.93 4.45
CA HIS A 114 0.84 -7.41 3.28
C HIS A 114 0.99 -8.93 3.11
N ALA A 115 2.21 -9.45 3.22
CA ALA A 115 2.48 -10.88 3.11
C ALA A 115 1.76 -11.69 4.19
N ALA A 116 1.90 -11.27 5.46
CA ALA A 116 1.23 -11.94 6.58
C ALA A 116 -0.29 -11.90 6.42
N PHE A 117 -0.86 -10.74 6.04
CA PHE A 117 -2.30 -10.57 5.87
C PHE A 117 -2.86 -11.48 4.78
N LEU A 118 -2.24 -11.53 3.59
CA LEU A 118 -2.70 -12.35 2.47
C LEU A 118 -2.63 -13.85 2.76
N VAL A 119 -1.54 -14.29 3.40
CA VAL A 119 -1.39 -15.68 3.84
C VAL A 119 -2.42 -16.02 4.90
N SER A 120 -2.65 -15.14 5.88
CA SER A 120 -3.67 -15.31 6.91
C SER A 120 -5.08 -15.42 6.34
N ILE A 121 -5.45 -14.61 5.34
CA ILE A 121 -6.73 -14.76 4.63
C ILE A 121 -6.81 -16.11 3.90
N GLY A 122 -5.71 -16.55 3.28
CA GLY A 122 -5.62 -17.88 2.67
C GLY A 122 -5.93 -19.00 3.67
N PHE A 123 -5.28 -19.00 4.84
CA PHE A 123 -5.55 -19.98 5.90
C PHE A 123 -6.97 -19.87 6.47
N LEU A 124 -7.46 -18.66 6.70
CA LEU A 124 -8.80 -18.42 7.25
C LEU A 124 -9.90 -18.96 6.33
N THR A 125 -9.66 -18.94 5.02
CA THR A 125 -10.66 -19.32 3.99
C THR A 125 -10.45 -20.70 3.39
N GLY A 126 -9.37 -21.43 3.75
CA GLY A 126 -9.01 -22.70 3.13
C GLY A 126 -8.48 -22.58 1.69
N HIS A 127 -7.95 -21.42 1.34
CA HIS A 127 -7.37 -21.12 0.02
C HIS A 127 -5.89 -20.74 0.16
N GLU A 128 -5.12 -21.56 0.86
CA GLU A 128 -3.72 -21.29 1.23
C GLU A 128 -2.84 -21.07 0.00
N ILE A 129 -3.07 -21.87 -1.05
CA ILE A 129 -2.35 -21.75 -2.32
C ILE A 129 -2.58 -20.37 -2.94
N ILE A 130 -3.82 -19.87 -2.91
CA ILE A 130 -4.16 -18.57 -3.52
C ILE A 130 -3.62 -17.42 -2.66
N GLY A 131 -3.67 -17.55 -1.33
CA GLY A 131 -3.02 -16.61 -0.42
C GLY A 131 -1.51 -16.50 -0.69
N PHE A 132 -0.83 -17.65 -0.86
CA PHE A 132 0.59 -17.71 -1.20
C PHE A 132 0.90 -17.13 -2.59
N LEU A 133 0.10 -17.48 -3.61
CA LEU A 133 0.22 -16.92 -4.96
C LEU A 133 0.00 -15.40 -4.99
N SER A 134 -0.87 -14.88 -4.13
CA SER A 134 -1.07 -13.43 -3.99
C SER A 134 0.20 -12.73 -3.51
N VAL A 135 0.89 -13.32 -2.52
CA VAL A 135 2.20 -12.81 -2.05
C VAL A 135 3.25 -12.91 -3.15
N LEU A 136 3.36 -14.05 -3.82
CA LEU A 136 4.33 -14.24 -4.89
C LEU A 136 4.11 -13.27 -6.05
N GLY A 137 2.86 -13.08 -6.50
CA GLY A 137 2.51 -12.16 -7.57
C GLY A 137 2.89 -10.72 -7.22
N TYR A 138 2.51 -10.28 -6.03
CA TYR A 138 2.86 -8.96 -5.50
C TYR A 138 4.38 -8.75 -5.43
N MET A 139 5.11 -9.66 -4.79
CA MET A 139 6.57 -9.54 -4.66
C MET A 139 7.28 -9.58 -6.01
N SER A 140 6.79 -10.39 -6.95
CA SER A 140 7.35 -10.49 -8.30
C SER A 140 7.20 -9.17 -9.06
N ARG A 141 6.04 -8.50 -8.95
CA ARG A 141 5.80 -7.19 -9.57
C ARG A 141 6.68 -6.11 -8.95
N GLU A 142 6.77 -6.03 -7.63
CA GLU A 142 7.63 -5.04 -6.97
C GLU A 142 9.12 -5.26 -7.26
N PHE A 143 9.54 -6.53 -7.35
CA PHE A 143 10.88 -6.86 -7.81
C PHE A 143 11.13 -6.41 -9.25
N ALA A 144 10.20 -6.70 -10.18
CA ALA A 144 10.30 -6.29 -11.58
C ALA A 144 10.41 -4.75 -11.69
N ARG A 145 9.57 -4.00 -10.97
CA ARG A 145 9.60 -2.53 -10.93
C ARG A 145 10.90 -1.95 -10.39
N THR A 146 11.39 -2.53 -9.30
CA THR A 146 12.65 -2.09 -8.67
C THR A 146 13.81 -2.32 -9.62
N LYS A 147 13.89 -3.50 -10.25
CA LYS A 147 14.93 -3.82 -11.24
C LYS A 147 14.82 -2.93 -12.48
N PHE A 148 13.60 -2.69 -12.98
CA PHE A 148 13.36 -1.78 -14.09
C PHE A 148 13.90 -0.38 -13.77
N THR A 149 13.52 0.18 -12.61
CA THR A 149 13.96 1.51 -12.19
C THR A 149 15.48 1.59 -12.04
N HIS A 150 16.11 0.52 -11.54
CA HIS A 150 17.56 0.44 -11.42
C HIS A 150 18.27 0.38 -12.78
N PHE A 151 17.77 -0.39 -13.74
CA PHE A 151 18.39 -0.52 -15.06
C PHE A 151 18.16 0.68 -15.98
N TYR A 152 16.97 1.28 -15.94
CA TYR A 152 16.58 2.35 -16.86
C TYR A 152 16.63 3.75 -16.23
N GLY A 153 16.89 3.86 -14.92
CA GLY A 153 17.00 5.14 -14.20
C GLY A 153 15.68 5.90 -14.02
N ALA A 154 14.55 5.32 -14.45
CA ALA A 154 13.22 5.91 -14.36
C ALA A 154 12.17 4.82 -14.10
N LYS A 155 11.04 5.19 -13.50
CA LYS A 155 9.91 4.27 -13.31
C LYS A 155 9.28 3.93 -14.66
N ILE A 156 8.79 2.70 -14.82
CA ILE A 156 8.15 2.24 -16.07
C ILE A 156 7.03 3.18 -16.53
N THR A 157 6.24 3.70 -15.58
CA THR A 157 5.11 4.62 -15.83
C THR A 157 5.50 6.07 -16.11
N GLU A 158 6.79 6.41 -16.01
CA GLU A 158 7.34 7.74 -16.27
C GLU A 158 8.11 7.81 -17.60
N THR A 159 8.35 6.68 -18.25
CA THR A 159 9.00 6.62 -19.56
C THR A 159 8.15 7.29 -20.65
N ASN A 160 8.82 7.90 -21.64
CA ASN A 160 8.16 8.58 -22.76
C ASN A 160 7.27 7.62 -23.56
N GLU A 161 7.74 6.38 -23.72
CA GLU A 161 7.01 5.29 -24.36
C GLU A 161 5.73 4.93 -23.59
N ALA A 162 5.78 4.90 -22.26
CA ALA A 162 4.63 4.54 -21.45
C ALA A 162 3.57 5.64 -21.50
N GLN A 163 4.01 6.91 -21.48
CA GLN A 163 3.09 8.04 -21.61
C GLN A 163 2.34 8.06 -22.95
N LYS A 164 2.90 7.47 -24.03
CA LYS A 164 2.19 7.30 -25.31
C LYS A 164 1.05 6.29 -25.23
N ILE A 165 1.13 5.32 -24.32
CA ILE A 165 0.08 4.32 -24.05
C ILE A 165 -0.68 4.75 -22.79
N SER A 166 -1.40 5.87 -22.89
CA SER A 166 -2.07 6.53 -21.76
C SER A 166 -3.01 5.60 -20.97
N GLY A 167 -3.68 4.66 -21.65
CA GLY A 167 -4.59 3.70 -21.03
C GLY A 167 -3.94 2.80 -19.98
N ILE A 168 -2.84 2.12 -20.35
CA ILE A 168 -2.14 1.18 -19.45
C ILE A 168 -1.52 1.93 -18.27
N VAL A 169 -0.89 3.07 -18.51
CA VAL A 169 -0.32 3.90 -17.44
C VAL A 169 -1.38 4.38 -16.47
N SER A 170 -2.57 4.74 -16.95
CA SER A 170 -3.67 5.15 -16.09
C SER A 170 -4.16 4.01 -15.19
N ILE A 171 -4.24 2.79 -15.72
CA ILE A 171 -4.68 1.61 -14.97
C ILE A 171 -3.64 1.26 -13.90
N VAL A 172 -2.36 1.17 -14.28
CA VAL A 172 -1.26 0.83 -13.37
C VAL A 172 -1.12 1.84 -12.23
N LYS A 173 -1.32 3.14 -12.50
CA LYS A 173 -1.27 4.19 -11.47
C LYS A 173 -2.51 4.21 -10.58
N LYS A 174 -3.69 3.87 -11.13
CA LYS A 174 -4.98 4.01 -10.44
C LYS A 174 -5.36 2.78 -9.61
N TYR A 175 -4.97 1.59 -10.05
CA TYR A 175 -5.29 0.32 -9.43
C TYR A 175 -4.00 -0.32 -8.92
N ASP A 176 -3.77 -0.16 -7.62
CA ASP A 176 -2.62 -0.73 -6.92
C ASP A 176 -3.07 -1.43 -5.64
N LEU A 177 -2.17 -2.18 -5.00
CA LEU A 177 -2.47 -2.98 -3.82
C LEU A 177 -3.18 -2.18 -2.72
N ALA A 178 -2.76 -0.93 -2.49
CA ALA A 178 -3.39 -0.01 -1.54
C ALA A 178 -4.91 0.19 -1.80
N THR A 179 -5.34 0.14 -3.06
CA THR A 179 -6.77 0.22 -3.42
C THR A 179 -7.53 -1.00 -2.93
N VAL A 180 -6.95 -2.20 -3.07
CA VAL A 180 -7.58 -3.43 -2.59
C VAL A 180 -7.67 -3.41 -1.07
N PHE A 181 -6.61 -2.97 -0.38
CA PHE A 181 -6.61 -2.86 1.08
C PHE A 181 -7.62 -1.85 1.63
N LEU A 182 -7.98 -0.81 0.86
CA LEU A 182 -9.05 0.11 1.23
C LEU A 182 -10.44 -0.58 1.22
N PHE A 183 -10.68 -1.52 0.31
CA PHE A 183 -11.93 -2.28 0.21
C PHE A 183 -11.92 -3.58 1.02
N ALA A 184 -10.75 -4.08 1.45
CA ALA A 184 -10.62 -5.30 2.23
C ALA A 184 -11.52 -5.37 3.48
N PRO A 185 -11.70 -4.29 4.27
CA PRO A 185 -12.65 -4.30 5.39
C PRO A 185 -14.09 -4.62 4.97
N ILE A 186 -14.53 -4.19 3.79
CA ILE A 186 -15.87 -4.47 3.29
C ILE A 186 -16.02 -5.97 3.00
N PHE A 187 -15.03 -6.59 2.35
CA PHE A 187 -15.03 -8.03 2.09
C PHE A 187 -15.02 -8.86 3.38
N LEU A 188 -14.31 -8.40 4.42
CA LEU A 188 -14.38 -8.98 5.75
C LEU A 188 -15.81 -8.89 6.32
N LEU A 189 -16.41 -7.69 6.33
CA LEU A 189 -17.73 -7.46 6.92
C LEU A 189 -18.88 -8.16 6.20
N ILE A 190 -18.81 -8.36 4.88
CA ILE A 190 -19.83 -9.14 4.15
C ILE A 190 -19.63 -10.66 4.29
N GLY A 191 -18.63 -11.11 5.07
CA GLY A 191 -18.34 -12.53 5.28
C GLY A 191 -17.76 -13.22 4.04
N LYS A 192 -17.09 -12.46 3.17
CA LYS A 192 -16.46 -12.95 1.93
C LYS A 192 -14.96 -12.58 1.85
N PRO A 193 -14.14 -12.90 2.86
CA PRO A 193 -12.72 -12.56 2.88
C PRO A 193 -11.92 -13.14 1.70
N GLU A 194 -12.35 -14.26 1.12
CA GLU A 194 -11.70 -14.92 -0.02
C GLU A 194 -11.59 -14.03 -1.25
N PHE A 195 -12.52 -13.08 -1.43
CA PHE A 195 -12.48 -12.14 -2.54
C PHE A 195 -11.24 -11.24 -2.50
N ILE A 196 -10.69 -10.98 -1.30
CA ILE A 196 -9.49 -10.16 -1.17
C ILE A 196 -8.33 -10.82 -1.89
N ILE A 197 -8.03 -12.08 -1.59
CA ILE A 197 -6.92 -12.82 -2.21
C ILE A 197 -7.17 -13.09 -3.70
N TYR A 198 -8.43 -13.29 -4.12
CA TYR A 198 -8.75 -13.46 -5.54
C TYR A 198 -8.48 -12.18 -6.33
N LEU A 199 -8.94 -11.03 -5.81
CA LEU A 199 -8.71 -9.74 -6.44
C LEU A 199 -7.23 -9.40 -6.48
N VAL A 200 -6.50 -9.62 -5.39
CA VAL A 200 -5.04 -9.40 -5.36
C VAL A 200 -4.34 -10.28 -6.38
N ALA A 201 -4.59 -11.60 -6.39
CA ALA A 201 -3.95 -12.49 -7.35
C ALA A 201 -4.22 -12.06 -8.80
N VAL A 202 -5.48 -11.86 -9.18
CA VAL A 202 -5.82 -11.46 -10.56
C VAL A 202 -5.18 -10.12 -10.92
N MET A 203 -5.26 -9.13 -10.04
CA MET A 203 -4.71 -7.80 -10.29
C MET A 203 -3.18 -7.82 -10.40
N GLU A 204 -2.48 -8.44 -9.44
CA GLU A 204 -1.02 -8.43 -9.39
C GLU A 204 -0.41 -9.19 -10.57
N TYR A 205 -0.93 -10.36 -10.93
CA TYR A 205 -0.44 -11.09 -12.10
C TYR A 205 -0.76 -10.38 -13.42
N SER A 206 -1.94 -9.75 -13.55
CA SER A 206 -2.28 -8.98 -14.75
C SER A 206 -1.34 -7.77 -14.93
N LEU A 207 -1.05 -7.07 -13.84
CA LEU A 207 -0.17 -5.90 -13.86
C LEU A 207 1.30 -6.31 -14.09
N LEU A 208 1.77 -7.38 -13.45
CA LEU A 208 3.09 -7.95 -13.70
C LEU A 208 3.29 -8.32 -15.17
N MET A 209 2.34 -9.05 -15.76
CA MET A 209 2.41 -9.42 -17.18
C MET A 209 2.40 -8.20 -18.09
N GLY A 210 1.58 -7.19 -17.78
CA GLY A 210 1.56 -5.93 -18.50
C GLY A 210 2.89 -5.18 -18.45
N GLU A 211 3.52 -5.11 -17.27
CA GLU A 211 4.81 -4.44 -17.08
C GLU A 211 5.96 -5.18 -17.77
N LEU A 212 6.00 -6.52 -17.70
CA LEU A 212 7.01 -7.33 -18.40
C LEU A 212 6.86 -7.27 -19.92
N PHE A 213 5.62 -7.34 -20.43
CA PHE A 213 5.35 -7.21 -21.86
C PHE A 213 5.76 -5.83 -22.38
N PHE A 214 5.50 -4.78 -21.60
CA PHE A 214 5.89 -3.42 -21.94
C PHE A 214 7.41 -3.26 -22.04
N ASP A 215 8.16 -3.79 -21.06
CA ASP A 215 9.63 -3.78 -21.07
C ASP A 215 10.18 -4.51 -22.30
N PHE A 216 9.65 -5.70 -22.61
CA PHE A 216 10.06 -6.48 -23.77
C PHE A 216 9.80 -5.77 -25.10
N MET A 217 8.59 -5.22 -25.29
CA MET A 217 8.17 -4.64 -26.57
C MET A 217 8.84 -3.32 -26.90
N LEU A 218 9.09 -2.46 -25.92
CA LEU A 218 9.47 -1.06 -26.16
C LEU A 218 10.94 -0.77 -25.93
N LEU A 219 11.61 -1.52 -25.06
CA LEU A 219 12.99 -1.23 -24.68
C LEU A 219 13.98 -2.24 -25.24
N HIS A 220 13.60 -3.53 -25.30
CA HIS A 220 14.47 -4.54 -25.89
C HIS A 220 14.56 -4.42 -27.43
N ARG A 221 13.43 -4.15 -28.10
CA ARG A 221 13.37 -3.97 -29.57
C ARG A 221 14.08 -2.74 -30.13
N LYS A 222 14.46 -1.76 -29.29
CA LYS A 222 15.21 -0.56 -29.73
C LYS A 222 16.73 -0.76 -29.73
N LYS A 223 17.22 -1.81 -29.07
CA LYS A 223 18.67 -2.12 -29.00
C LYS A 223 19.14 -3.09 -30.10
N ASN A 224 18.21 -3.69 -30.85
CA ASN A 224 18.45 -4.48 -32.05
C ASN A 224 17.97 -3.72 -33.28
#